data_AF-A0A359E6H7-F1
#
_entry.id   AF-A0A359E6H7-F1
#
_cell.length_a   1.000
_cell.length_b   1.000
_cell.length_c   1.000
_cell.angle_alpha   90.00
_cell.angle_beta   90.00
_cell.angle_gamma   90.00
#
_symmetry.space_group_name_H-M   'P 1'
#
loop_
_entity.id
_entity.type
_entity.pdbx_description
1 polymer ?
#
loop_
_entity_poly.entity_id
_entity_poly.type
_entity_poly.pdbx_seq_one_letter_code
_entity_poly.pdbx_strand_id
1 'polypeptide(L)'
;AMIHPIAGYTIKGAIWYQGESNVGANQYYNELFEAMIEEWRSSWNQGDFPFLFVQLANFQQKYDEPTESGWARLQEAQTQTLSLANTGMAVAID
;
A
#
# COMPACT_ATOMS: atom_id res chain seq x y z
N ALA A 1 11.21 -12.78 -3.59
CA ALA A 1 12.63 -12.70 -4.04
C ALA A 1 13.29 -11.36 -3.71
N MET A 2 12.65 -10.20 -3.93
CA MET A 2 13.27 -8.88 -3.72
C MET A 2 13.70 -8.59 -2.27
N ILE A 3 12.90 -9.00 -1.28
CA ILE A 3 13.19 -8.76 0.15
C ILE A 3 13.91 -9.91 0.86
N HIS A 4 13.97 -11.10 0.25
CA HIS A 4 14.51 -12.29 0.90
C HIS A 4 15.97 -12.15 1.36
N PRO A 5 16.88 -11.47 0.63
CA PRO A 5 18.26 -11.30 1.10
C PRO A 5 18.40 -10.51 2.41
N ILE A 6 17.39 -9.71 2.78
CA ILE A 6 17.37 -8.91 4.01
C ILE A 6 16.43 -9.47 5.08
N ALA A 7 15.65 -10.50 4.75
CA ALA A 7 14.83 -11.22 5.72
C ALA A 7 15.74 -11.91 6.76
N GLY A 8 15.42 -11.74 8.04
CA GLY A 8 16.21 -12.27 9.16
C GLY A 8 17.10 -11.25 9.89
N TYR A 9 17.34 -10.06 9.32
CA TYR A 9 17.88 -8.93 10.08
C TYR A 9 16.80 -8.31 10.99
N THR A 10 17.22 -7.57 12.02
CA THR A 10 16.28 -6.84 12.88
C THR A 10 15.48 -5.82 12.07
N ILE A 11 14.16 -5.79 12.28
CA ILE A 11 13.25 -4.82 11.66
C ILE A 11 12.54 -3.99 12.72
N LYS A 12 12.27 -2.72 12.42
CA LYS A 12 11.42 -1.85 13.23
C LYS A 12 10.10 -1.50 12.55
N GLY A 13 10.05 -1.64 11.22
CA GLY A 13 8.88 -1.39 10.40
C GLY A 13 9.28 -1.27 8.93
N ALA A 14 8.29 -1.01 8.09
CA ALA A 14 8.48 -0.73 6.67
C ALA A 14 7.84 0.62 6.30
N ILE A 15 8.43 1.29 5.31
CA ILE A 15 7.83 2.43 4.62
C ILE A 15 7.70 2.06 3.15
N TRP A 16 6.51 2.25 2.59
CA TRP A 16 6.18 1.83 1.24
C TRP A 16 5.51 2.95 0.45
N TYR A 17 6.01 3.23 -0.74
CA TYR A 17 5.34 4.11 -1.68
C TYR A 17 5.41 3.51 -3.08
N GLN A 18 4.27 2.98 -3.51
CA GLN A 18 4.09 2.36 -4.82
C GLN A 18 2.59 2.31 -5.13
N GLY A 19 2.23 2.32 -6.41
CA GLY A 19 0.89 1.97 -6.88
C GLY A 19 0.58 2.50 -8.27
N GLU A 20 1.39 3.43 -8.77
CA GLU A 20 1.19 4.16 -10.01
C GLU A 20 1.04 3.22 -11.22
N SER A 21 1.79 2.13 -11.25
CA SER A 21 1.71 1.12 -12.31
C SER A 21 0.55 0.13 -12.15
N ASN A 22 -0.16 0.15 -11.01
CA ASN A 22 -1.27 -0.76 -10.70
C ASN A 22 -2.64 -0.15 -10.96
N VAL A 23 -2.71 1.10 -11.43
CA VAL A 23 -3.96 1.82 -11.73
C VAL A 23 -4.86 1.02 -12.67
N GLY A 24 -4.30 0.31 -13.66
CA GLY A 24 -5.06 -0.55 -14.58
C GLY A 24 -5.55 -1.87 -13.99
N ALA A 25 -5.05 -2.25 -12.81
CA ALA A 25 -5.36 -3.50 -12.10
C ALA A 25 -5.84 -3.23 -10.65
N ASN A 26 -6.43 -2.05 -10.42
CA ASN A 26 -6.82 -1.57 -9.08
C ASN A 26 -7.72 -2.54 -8.31
N GLN A 27 -8.56 -3.31 -9.01
CA GLN A 27 -9.47 -4.29 -8.41
C GLN A 27 -8.77 -5.42 -7.63
N TYR A 28 -7.48 -5.69 -7.92
CA TYR A 28 -6.69 -6.70 -7.21
C TYR A 28 -5.72 -6.08 -6.21
N TYR A 29 -5.60 -4.74 -6.19
CA TYR A 29 -4.54 -4.08 -5.44
C TYR A 29 -4.68 -4.30 -3.93
N ASN A 30 -5.90 -4.20 -3.39
CA ASN A 30 -6.12 -4.39 -1.97
C ASN A 30 -5.66 -5.79 -1.51
N GLU A 31 -6.19 -6.84 -2.14
CA GLU A 31 -5.84 -8.24 -1.82
C GLU A 31 -4.33 -8.50 -1.94
N LEU A 32 -3.70 -8.04 -3.02
CA LEU A 32 -2.27 -8.25 -3.24
C LEU A 32 -1.40 -7.45 -2.26
N PHE A 33 -1.83 -6.24 -1.89
CA PHE A 33 -1.08 -5.40 -0.98
C PHE A 33 -1.18 -5.91 0.47
N GLU A 34 -2.38 -6.32 0.90
CA GLU A 34 -2.58 -6.99 2.19
C GLU A 34 -1.73 -8.28 2.26
N ALA A 35 -1.79 -9.13 1.24
CA ALA A 35 -1.00 -10.36 1.18
C ALA A 35 0.51 -10.10 1.23
N MET A 36 0.99 -9.02 0.61
CA MET A 36 2.40 -8.62 0.69
C MET A 36 2.80 -8.24 2.12
N ILE A 37 1.98 -7.46 2.82
CA ILE A 37 2.26 -7.04 4.21
C ILE A 37 2.33 -8.27 5.11
N GLU A 38 1.36 -9.19 4.98
CA GLU A 38 1.33 -10.43 5.75
C GLU A 38 2.52 -11.34 5.45
N GLU A 39 2.92 -11.47 4.18
CA GLU A 39 4.08 -12.27 3.78
C GLU A 39 5.38 -11.71 4.36
N TRP A 40 5.54 -10.38 4.41
CA TRP A 40 6.70 -9.75 5.03
C TRP A 40 6.70 -9.98 6.55
N ARG A 41 5.55 -9.84 7.21
CA ARG A 41 5.42 -10.12 8.65
C ARG A 41 5.74 -11.58 8.98
N SER A 42 5.24 -12.50 8.17
CA SER A 42 5.55 -13.93 8.28
C SER A 42 7.05 -14.21 8.07
N SER A 43 7.66 -13.61 7.05
CA SER A 43 9.07 -13.79 6.73
C SER A 43 10.02 -13.33 7.86
N TRP A 44 9.65 -12.29 8.61
CA TRP A 44 10.43 -11.84 9.77
C TRP A 44 10.08 -12.57 11.06
N ASN A 45 8.84 -13.08 11.18
CA ASN A 45 8.33 -13.74 12.38
C ASN A 45 8.53 -12.91 13.67
N GLN A 46 8.28 -11.60 13.59
CA GLN A 46 8.41 -10.64 14.71
C GLN A 46 7.08 -9.93 15.03
N GLY A 47 5.95 -10.60 14.77
CA GLY A 47 4.61 -10.06 14.94
C GLY A 47 4.25 -8.99 13.89
N ASP A 48 3.20 -8.22 14.19
CA ASP A 48 2.68 -7.18 13.30
C ASP A 48 3.50 -5.89 13.40
N PHE A 49 4.73 -5.88 12.88
CA PHE A 49 5.53 -4.67 12.89
C PHE A 49 4.84 -3.52 12.11
N PRO A 50 5.11 -2.25 12.45
CA PRO A 50 4.55 -1.09 11.77
C PRO A 50 4.79 -1.11 10.25
N PHE A 51 3.73 -1.00 9.47
CA PHE A 51 3.80 -0.88 8.02
C PHE A 51 3.17 0.44 7.57
N LEU A 52 4.01 1.40 7.20
CA LEU A 52 3.58 2.74 6.81
C LEU A 52 3.62 2.88 5.29
N PHE A 53 2.60 3.48 4.70
CA PHE A 53 2.57 3.69 3.25
C PHE A 53 1.99 5.04 2.85
N VAL A 54 2.21 5.44 1.61
CA VAL A 54 1.77 6.72 1.06
C VAL A 54 0.63 6.49 0.08
N GLN A 55 -0.48 7.20 0.28
CA GLN A 55 -1.55 7.25 -0.70
C GLN A 55 -1.04 7.92 -1.97
N LEU A 56 -1.37 7.41 -3.15
CA LEU A 56 -0.94 8.04 -4.40
C LEU A 56 -1.32 9.52 -4.44
N ALA A 57 -0.36 10.38 -4.81
CA ALA A 57 -0.55 11.82 -4.88
C ALA A 57 -1.54 12.24 -5.98
N ASN A 58 -1.97 13.50 -5.98
CA ASN A 58 -2.90 14.06 -6.96
C ASN A 58 -2.25 14.33 -8.34
N PHE A 59 -1.86 13.26 -9.04
CA PHE A 59 -1.09 13.34 -10.28
C PHE A 59 -1.95 13.36 -11.56
N GLN A 60 -3.15 12.78 -11.50
CA GLN A 60 -4.02 12.63 -12.67
C GLN A 60 -4.81 13.91 -12.98
N GLN A 61 -5.44 13.93 -14.16
CA GLN A 61 -6.31 15.04 -14.57
C GLN A 61 -7.43 15.27 -13.54
N LYS A 62 -7.65 16.54 -13.19
CA LYS A 62 -8.80 16.98 -12.39
C LYS A 62 -10.03 17.12 -13.28
N TYR A 63 -11.18 16.70 -12.76
CA TYR A 63 -12.49 16.85 -13.40
C TYR A 63 -13.39 17.68 -12.48
N ASP A 64 -14.22 18.54 -13.07
CA ASP A 64 -15.11 19.44 -12.31
C ASP A 64 -16.28 18.68 -11.65
N GLU A 65 -16.67 17.55 -12.23
CA GLU A 65 -17.72 16.66 -11.73
C GLU A 65 -17.13 15.32 -11.31
N PRO A 66 -17.74 14.58 -10.36
CA PRO A 66 -17.31 13.23 -10.02
C PRO A 66 -17.33 12.30 -11.24
N THR A 67 -16.21 11.65 -11.52
CA THR A 67 -16.05 10.69 -12.62
C THR A 67 -15.36 9.42 -12.16
N GLU A 68 -15.60 8.32 -12.87
CA GLU A 68 -14.86 7.08 -12.66
C GLU A 68 -13.36 7.29 -12.87
N SER A 69 -12.57 6.88 -11.87
CA SER A 69 -11.13 7.07 -11.87
C SER A 69 -10.43 5.84 -11.29
N GLY A 70 -9.63 5.16 -12.11
CA GLY A 70 -8.78 4.07 -11.63
C GLY A 70 -7.78 4.54 -10.57
N TRP A 71 -7.39 5.81 -10.61
CA TRP A 71 -6.52 6.43 -9.60
C TRP A 71 -7.24 6.54 -8.26
N ALA A 72 -8.48 7.04 -8.26
CA ALA A 72 -9.31 7.13 -7.06
C ALA A 72 -9.61 5.74 -6.48
N ARG A 73 -9.90 4.74 -7.34
CA ARG A 73 -10.09 3.35 -6.89
C ARG A 73 -8.82 2.76 -6.27
N LEU A 74 -7.64 3.09 -6.78
CA LEU A 74 -6.40 2.64 -6.17
C LEU A 74 -6.13 3.34 -4.82
N GLN A 75 -6.41 4.64 -4.72
CA GLN A 75 -6.35 5.39 -3.46
C GLN A 75 -7.32 4.82 -2.41
N GLU A 76 -8.52 4.41 -2.84
CA GLU A 76 -9.47 3.69 -2.01
C GLU A 76 -8.92 2.33 -1.58
N ALA A 77 -8.37 1.54 -2.50
CA ALA A 77 -7.74 0.26 -2.17
C ALA A 77 -6.59 0.41 -1.15
N GLN A 78 -5.73 1.43 -1.30
CA GLN A 78 -4.72 1.79 -0.30
C GLN A 78 -5.35 2.13 1.06
N THR A 79 -6.47 2.84 1.06
CA THR A 79 -7.20 3.19 2.29
C THR A 79 -7.78 1.95 2.97
N GLN A 80 -8.31 1.00 2.20
CA GLN A 80 -8.87 -0.24 2.73
C GLN A 80 -7.82 -1.12 3.43
N THR A 81 -6.56 -1.07 3.00
CA THR A 81 -5.44 -1.78 3.67
C THR A 81 -5.19 -1.31 5.11
N LEU A 82 -5.75 -0.17 5.53
CA LEU A 82 -5.76 0.24 6.95
C LEU A 82 -6.55 -0.71 7.86
N SER A 83 -7.27 -1.68 7.29
CA SER A 83 -7.91 -2.78 8.01
C SER A 83 -6.91 -3.66 8.77
N LEU A 84 -5.67 -3.79 8.27
CA LEU A 84 -4.62 -4.59 8.89
C LEU A 84 -4.03 -3.89 10.12
N ALA A 85 -3.77 -4.68 11.17
CA ALA A 85 -3.16 -4.17 12.41
C ALA A 85 -1.83 -3.46 12.14
N ASN A 86 -1.53 -2.42 12.92
CA ASN A 86 -0.26 -1.67 12.86
C ASN A 86 0.12 -1.16 11.45
N THR A 87 -0.88 -0.80 10.66
CA THR A 87 -0.69 -0.07 9.41
C THR A 87 -0.94 1.42 9.59
N GLY A 88 -0.36 2.25 8.72
CA GLY A 88 -0.62 3.68 8.69
C GLY A 88 -0.41 4.25 7.30
N MET A 89 -1.27 5.19 6.91
CA MET A 89 -1.25 5.80 5.58
C MET A 89 -1.00 7.30 5.69
N ALA A 90 -0.01 7.81 4.96
CA ALA A 90 0.18 9.23 4.74
C ALA A 90 -0.60 9.67 3.50
N VAL A 91 -1.46 10.69 3.64
CA VAL A 91 -2.23 11.27 2.54
C VAL A 91 -1.37 12.30 1.80
N ALA A 92 -1.34 12.24 0.46
CA ALA A 92 -0.47 13.08 -0.39
C ALA A 92 -1.21 13.82 -1.52
N ILE A 93 -2.51 14.10 -1.34
CA ILE A 93 -3.40 14.61 -2.40
C ILE A 93 -3.61 16.13 -2.43
N ASP A 94 -2.74 16.91 -1.75
CA ASP A 94 -2.80 18.39 -1.72
C ASP A 94 -2.95 19.02 -3.12
#